data_AF-A0A0K2RDW5-F1
#
_entry.id   AF-A0A0K2RDW5-F1
#
_cell.length_a   1.000
_cell.length_b   1.000
_cell.length_c   1.000
_cell.angle_alpha   90.00
_cell.angle_beta   90.00
_cell.angle_gamma   90.00
#
_symmetry.space_group_name_H-M   'P 1'
#
loop_
_entity.id
_entity.type
_entity.pdbx_description
1 polymer ?
#
loop_
_entity_poly.entity_id
_entity_poly.type
_entity_poly.pdbx_seq_one_letter_code
_entity_poly.pdbx_strand_id
1 'polypeptide(L)'
;MPGHIAAALAGAGGAGDSAGQPWAGRDLSGDAAKIHNFEDDDGTADAGYLAAVAALLAGTGSEAGVVASLATARVFVPVVAQLAEEAEGVDGLHADKQADMALVTLKAPDGRTAMPVFTSAAALEAWHPQARPVAVYAARAALSAVSEGAQLLVLDPGSDVTFVVRRPAMWSLAQQRDWTPSYLDDELESALNSLAGMYPAVRRLEVRPDLEWRRARLTDRPWPAGTRARIARGAVPRRRPGRRRGAGSRLRTERALGAERIVRRAG
;
A
#
# COMPACT_ATOMS: atom_id res chain seq x y z
N MET A 1 -18.21 39.65 20.93
CA MET A 1 -17.65 38.28 21.07
C MET A 1 -18.74 37.38 21.66
N PRO A 2 -19.08 36.24 21.04
CA PRO A 2 -20.02 35.27 21.61
C PRO A 2 -19.56 34.78 22.99
N GLY A 3 -20.48 34.60 23.94
CA GLY A 3 -20.16 34.30 25.33
C GLY A 3 -19.34 33.01 25.54
N HIS A 4 -19.50 32.01 24.68
CA HIS A 4 -18.73 30.77 24.75
C HIS A 4 -17.24 30.98 24.39
N ILE A 5 -16.93 31.95 23.50
CA ILE A 5 -15.54 32.29 23.15
C ILE A 5 -14.87 33.05 24.29
N ALA A 6 -15.59 33.98 24.93
CA ALA A 6 -15.09 34.70 26.10
C ALA A 6 -14.78 33.75 27.28
N ALA A 7 -15.63 32.74 27.51
CA ALA A 7 -15.41 31.72 28.54
C ALA A 7 -14.20 30.82 28.23
N ALA A 8 -14.01 30.42 26.97
CA ALA A 8 -12.87 29.62 26.54
C ALA A 8 -11.54 30.39 26.71
N LEU A 9 -11.52 31.68 26.34
CA LEU A 9 -10.34 32.55 26.52
C LEU A 9 -10.03 32.81 27.99
N ALA A 10 -11.03 32.93 28.85
CA ALA A 10 -10.83 33.11 30.28
C ALA A 10 -10.19 31.89 30.98
N GLY A 11 -10.33 30.69 30.40
CA GLY A 11 -9.70 29.46 30.89
C GLY A 11 -8.35 29.12 30.24
N ALA A 12 -8.00 29.78 29.13
CA ALA A 12 -6.75 29.52 28.41
C ALA A 12 -5.55 30.10 29.16
N GLY A 13 -4.50 29.30 29.36
CA GLY A 13 -3.23 29.74 29.97
C GLY A 13 -3.20 29.83 31.51
N GLY A 14 -4.08 29.13 32.22
CA GLY A 14 -4.12 29.10 33.70
C GLY A 14 -2.92 28.37 34.37
N ALA A 15 -3.15 27.70 35.51
CA ALA A 15 -2.17 26.79 36.15
C ALA A 15 -2.37 25.26 35.95
N GLY A 16 -3.52 24.78 35.43
CA GLY A 16 -3.67 23.41 34.90
C GLY A 16 -4.55 23.26 33.65
N ASP A 17 -4.47 22.10 32.98
CA ASP A 17 -5.20 21.77 31.75
C ASP A 17 -6.73 21.70 31.92
N SER A 18 -7.46 21.40 30.84
CA SER A 18 -8.93 21.31 30.84
C SER A 18 -9.50 20.18 31.73
N ALA A 19 -8.66 19.25 32.19
CA ALA A 19 -9.00 18.23 33.18
C ALA A 19 -8.62 18.65 34.62
N GLY A 20 -8.18 19.90 34.81
CA GLY A 20 -7.78 20.47 36.10
C GLY A 20 -6.39 20.06 36.57
N GLN A 21 -5.58 19.45 35.69
CA GLN A 21 -4.27 18.93 36.08
C GLN A 21 -3.18 20.00 35.93
N PRO A 22 -2.41 20.31 36.99
CA PRO A 22 -1.42 21.38 36.95
C PRO A 22 -0.34 21.18 35.86
N TRP A 23 0.14 22.30 35.29
CA TRP A 23 1.26 22.31 34.34
C TRP A 23 2.61 22.12 35.04
N ALA A 24 2.75 22.67 36.25
CA ALA A 24 3.99 22.63 37.01
C ALA A 24 4.33 21.19 37.46
N GLY A 25 5.62 20.83 37.38
CA GLY A 25 6.13 19.56 37.89
C GLY A 25 5.89 18.34 36.98
N ARG A 26 5.37 18.53 35.76
CA ARG A 26 5.34 17.47 34.75
C ARG A 26 6.73 17.26 34.17
N ASP A 27 7.23 16.04 34.25
CA ASP A 27 8.41 15.59 33.54
C ASP A 27 7.95 14.91 32.24
N LEU A 28 8.38 15.45 31.10
CA LEU A 28 8.13 14.88 29.77
C LEU A 28 9.31 14.02 29.30
N SER A 29 10.15 13.55 30.22
CA SER A 29 11.24 12.62 29.96
C SER A 29 11.04 11.26 30.64
N GLY A 30 11.72 10.23 30.11
CA GLY A 30 11.72 8.87 30.66
C GLY A 30 10.42 8.09 30.43
N ASP A 31 10.28 6.94 31.13
CA ASP A 31 9.15 6.02 30.97
C ASP A 31 7.77 6.65 31.25
N ALA A 32 7.73 7.70 32.09
CA ALA A 32 6.51 8.46 32.39
C ALA A 32 6.02 9.33 31.21
N ALA A 33 6.88 9.56 30.21
CA ALA A 33 6.64 10.37 29.03
C ALA A 33 6.74 9.57 27.73
N LYS A 34 6.48 8.26 27.79
CA LYS A 34 6.39 7.40 26.60
C LYS A 34 5.15 7.76 25.78
N ILE A 35 5.23 8.88 25.07
CA ILE A 35 4.16 9.47 24.26
C ILE A 35 4.31 9.02 22.80
N HIS A 36 5.42 8.35 22.45
CA HIS A 36 5.79 7.98 21.07
C HIS A 36 6.01 6.46 20.94
N ASN A 37 5.42 5.85 19.90
CA ASN A 37 5.51 4.41 19.65
C ASN A 37 6.82 3.96 18.94
N PHE A 38 7.69 4.90 18.61
CA PHE A 38 8.79 4.72 17.63
C PHE A 38 10.08 5.46 18.06
N GLU A 39 10.44 5.44 19.35
CA GLU A 39 11.59 6.23 19.87
C GLU A 39 12.94 5.92 19.20
N ASP A 40 13.20 4.65 18.86
CA ASP A 40 14.45 4.20 18.22
C ASP A 40 14.30 3.98 16.71
N ASP A 41 13.29 4.59 16.10
CA ASP A 41 13.00 4.42 14.68
C ASP A 41 13.99 5.18 13.81
N ASP A 42 14.86 4.44 13.12
CA ASP A 42 15.91 4.96 12.23
C ASP A 42 15.37 5.48 10.88
N GLY A 43 14.06 5.42 10.66
CA GLY A 43 13.43 5.89 9.43
C GLY A 43 13.56 4.95 8.23
N THR A 44 14.15 3.78 8.39
CA THR A 44 14.38 2.81 7.29
C THR A 44 13.25 1.81 7.12
N ALA A 45 13.11 1.24 5.91
CA ALA A 45 12.04 0.30 5.63
C ALA A 45 12.16 -0.99 6.46
N ASP A 46 11.01 -1.53 6.89
CA ASP A 46 10.94 -2.80 7.62
C ASP A 46 11.60 -3.93 6.81
N ALA A 47 12.51 -4.67 7.45
CA ALA A 47 13.28 -5.73 6.79
C ALA A 47 12.39 -6.89 6.30
N GLY A 48 11.29 -7.17 7.01
CA GLY A 48 10.29 -8.17 6.61
C GLY A 48 9.56 -7.75 5.34
N TYR A 49 9.17 -6.47 5.23
CA TYR A 49 8.59 -5.92 4.01
C TYR A 49 9.56 -6.00 2.82
N LEU A 50 10.80 -5.56 3.01
CA LEU A 50 11.82 -5.62 1.95
C LEU A 50 12.07 -7.04 1.47
N ALA A 51 12.16 -8.00 2.40
CA ALA A 51 12.32 -9.42 2.06
C ALA A 51 11.10 -9.98 1.30
N ALA A 52 9.88 -9.60 1.71
CA ALA A 52 8.65 -10.04 1.04
C ALA A 52 8.54 -9.51 -0.39
N VAL A 53 8.88 -8.23 -0.61
CA VAL A 53 8.92 -7.63 -1.96
C VAL A 53 9.98 -8.28 -2.82
N ALA A 54 11.18 -8.51 -2.29
CA ALA A 54 12.25 -9.20 -3.03
C ALA A 54 11.83 -10.62 -3.44
N ALA A 55 11.18 -11.37 -2.53
CA ALA A 55 10.65 -12.70 -2.83
C ALA A 55 9.55 -12.65 -3.90
N LEU A 56 8.64 -11.66 -3.85
CA LEU A 56 7.61 -11.46 -4.86
C LEU A 56 8.23 -11.21 -6.25
N LEU A 57 9.20 -10.30 -6.34
CA LEU A 57 9.89 -9.99 -7.60
C LEU A 57 10.70 -11.18 -8.14
N ALA A 58 11.26 -12.01 -7.26
CA ALA A 58 11.95 -13.25 -7.62
C ALA A 58 10.99 -14.39 -8.01
N GLY A 59 9.66 -14.21 -7.87
CA GLY A 59 8.65 -15.23 -8.13
C GLY A 59 8.65 -16.38 -7.10
N THR A 60 9.28 -16.19 -5.95
CA THR A 60 9.33 -17.16 -4.84
C THR A 60 8.40 -16.79 -3.70
N GLY A 61 7.87 -15.55 -3.70
CA GLY A 61 6.88 -15.04 -2.75
C GLY A 61 5.51 -14.80 -3.39
N SER A 62 4.61 -14.16 -2.64
CA SER A 62 3.24 -13.84 -3.06
C SER A 62 2.85 -12.42 -2.64
N GLU A 63 1.85 -11.84 -3.32
CA GLU A 63 1.29 -10.54 -2.94
C GLU A 63 0.65 -10.57 -1.54
N ALA A 64 0.06 -11.71 -1.17
CA ALA A 64 -0.46 -11.93 0.18
C ALA A 64 0.66 -11.86 1.22
N GLY A 65 1.85 -12.42 0.92
CA GLY A 65 3.01 -12.34 1.79
C GLY A 65 3.53 -10.91 1.98
N VAL A 66 3.50 -10.09 0.91
CA VAL A 66 3.82 -8.66 1.02
C VAL A 66 2.80 -7.94 1.92
N VAL A 67 1.51 -8.17 1.72
CA VAL A 67 0.47 -7.55 2.57
C VAL A 67 0.59 -8.00 4.03
N ALA A 68 0.86 -9.28 4.28
CA ALA A 68 1.06 -9.80 5.63
C ALA A 68 2.26 -9.14 6.32
N SER A 69 3.37 -8.91 5.60
CA SER A 69 4.55 -8.23 6.16
C SER A 69 4.25 -6.79 6.63
N LEU A 70 3.22 -6.15 6.06
CA LEU A 70 2.80 -4.80 6.46
C LEU A 70 2.01 -4.78 7.77
N ALA A 71 1.47 -5.91 8.25
CA ALA A 71 0.56 -5.94 9.39
C ALA A 71 1.13 -5.29 10.65
N THR A 72 2.45 -5.40 10.85
CA THR A 72 3.19 -4.83 11.98
C THR A 72 4.23 -3.78 11.57
N ALA A 73 4.38 -3.53 10.27
CA ALA A 73 5.39 -2.60 9.78
C ALA A 73 5.01 -1.15 10.10
N ARG A 74 6.01 -0.36 10.50
CA ARG A 74 5.91 1.10 10.54
C ARG A 74 5.99 1.64 9.11
N VAL A 75 5.09 2.55 8.79
CA VAL A 75 5.09 3.35 7.57
C VAL A 75 4.94 4.82 7.88
N PHE A 76 5.25 5.67 6.92
CA PHE A 76 5.05 7.11 6.98
C PHE A 76 3.89 7.53 6.10
N VAL A 77 2.99 8.31 6.68
CA VAL A 77 1.93 9.00 5.95
C VAL A 77 2.33 10.46 5.78
N PRO A 78 2.32 11.01 4.56
CA PRO A 78 2.67 12.41 4.34
C PRO A 78 1.53 13.31 4.80
N VAL A 79 1.87 14.35 5.56
CA VAL A 79 0.94 15.44 5.88
C VAL A 79 1.52 16.74 5.35
N VAL A 80 0.69 17.51 4.65
CA VAL A 80 1.03 18.82 4.12
C VAL A 80 0.08 19.84 4.73
N ALA A 81 0.59 21.00 5.15
CA ALA A 81 -0.27 22.06 5.63
C ALA A 81 -1.07 22.62 4.44
N GLN A 82 -2.39 22.55 4.50
CA GLN A 82 -3.24 23.32 3.60
C GLN A 82 -3.49 24.69 4.25
N LEU A 83 -3.20 25.78 3.53
CA LEU A 83 -3.78 27.07 3.89
C LEU A 83 -5.28 26.97 3.58
N ALA A 84 -6.13 27.06 4.59
CA ALA A 84 -7.56 27.27 4.37
C ALA A 84 -7.73 28.55 3.54
N GLU A 85 -8.45 28.47 2.41
CA GLU A 85 -8.83 29.67 1.66
C GLU A 85 -9.63 30.59 2.59
N GLU A 86 -9.19 31.85 2.69
CA GLU A 86 -9.85 32.90 3.45
C GLU A 86 -11.25 33.12 2.88
N ALA A 87 -12.28 32.59 3.54
CA ALA A 87 -13.62 33.12 3.34
C ALA A 87 -13.64 34.52 3.95
N GLU A 88 -13.69 35.55 3.09
CA GLU A 88 -13.91 36.94 3.51
C GLU A 88 -15.22 37.00 4.31
N GLY A 89 -15.09 37.04 5.63
CA GLY A 89 -16.19 37.37 6.52
C GLY A 89 -16.55 38.84 6.33
N VAL A 90 -17.78 39.09 5.88
CA VAL A 90 -18.40 40.42 6.01
C VAL A 90 -18.33 40.79 7.50
N ASP A 91 -17.62 41.88 7.82
CA ASP A 91 -17.34 42.45 9.15
C ASP A 91 -15.92 42.30 9.75
N GLY A 92 -14.88 42.16 8.92
CA GLY A 92 -13.51 42.56 9.29
C GLY A 92 -12.89 41.83 10.50
N LEU A 93 -13.44 40.68 10.89
CA LEU A 93 -12.87 39.80 11.89
C LEU A 93 -12.01 38.76 11.18
N HIS A 94 -10.69 38.87 11.34
CA HIS A 94 -9.77 37.80 10.96
C HIS A 94 -10.15 36.52 11.69
N ALA A 95 -10.68 35.56 10.93
CA ALA A 95 -10.91 34.22 11.43
C ALA A 95 -9.55 33.61 11.81
N ASP A 96 -9.48 33.14 13.05
CA ASP A 96 -8.30 32.50 13.60
C ASP A 96 -7.85 31.33 12.69
N LYS A 97 -6.55 31.25 12.42
CA LYS A 97 -5.93 30.34 11.44
C LYS A 97 -6.06 28.89 11.92
N GLN A 98 -7.21 28.28 11.68
CA GLN A 98 -7.39 26.84 11.79
C GLN A 98 -6.56 26.17 10.69
N ALA A 99 -5.37 25.68 11.03
CA ALA A 99 -4.58 24.86 10.13
C ALA A 99 -5.22 23.47 10.05
N ASP A 100 -5.99 23.22 8.99
CA ASP A 100 -6.50 21.89 8.70
C ASP A 100 -5.35 21.01 8.18
N MET A 101 -4.96 19.99 8.94
CA MET A 101 -3.91 19.06 8.55
C MET A 101 -4.53 17.92 7.75
N ALA A 102 -4.60 18.11 6.43
CA ALA A 102 -5.19 17.12 5.53
C ALA A 102 -4.21 15.98 5.18
N LEU A 103 -4.73 14.75 5.17
CA LEU A 103 -4.04 13.62 4.56
C LEU A 103 -3.93 13.83 3.05
N VAL A 104 -2.74 13.58 2.49
CA VAL A 104 -2.56 13.68 1.05
C VAL A 104 -3.25 12.48 0.38
N THR A 105 -4.03 12.73 -0.65
CA THR A 105 -4.61 11.68 -1.51
C THR A 105 -4.19 11.89 -2.96
N LEU A 106 -4.07 10.78 -3.68
CA LEU A 106 -3.75 10.74 -5.10
C LEU A 106 -4.96 10.24 -5.89
N LYS A 107 -5.02 10.60 -7.17
CA LYS A 107 -5.92 9.96 -8.14
C LYS A 107 -5.13 8.94 -8.96
N ALA A 108 -5.51 7.67 -8.86
CA ALA A 108 -4.99 6.63 -9.71
C ALA A 108 -5.46 6.84 -11.17
N PRO A 109 -4.77 6.28 -12.18
CA PRO A 109 -5.14 6.42 -13.59
C PRO A 109 -6.57 5.95 -13.92
N ASP A 110 -7.14 5.07 -13.09
CA ASP A 110 -8.51 4.56 -13.20
C ASP A 110 -9.54 5.41 -12.43
N GLY A 111 -9.13 6.58 -11.92
CA GLY A 111 -9.97 7.54 -11.21
C GLY A 111 -10.16 7.24 -9.72
N ARG A 112 -9.66 6.11 -9.22
CA ARG A 112 -9.78 5.76 -7.79
C ARG A 112 -8.94 6.68 -6.92
N THR A 113 -9.48 7.05 -5.76
CA THR A 113 -8.72 7.74 -4.72
C THR A 113 -7.74 6.76 -4.08
N ALA A 114 -6.49 7.18 -3.93
CA ALA A 114 -5.41 6.41 -3.34
C ALA A 114 -4.74 7.21 -2.22
N MET A 115 -4.30 6.53 -1.16
CA MET A 115 -3.47 7.14 -0.12
C MET A 115 -2.00 6.74 -0.37
N PRO A 116 -1.09 7.71 -0.59
CA PRO A 116 0.34 7.44 -0.63
C PRO A 116 0.84 7.12 0.78
N VAL A 117 1.68 6.10 0.88
CA VAL A 117 2.29 5.66 2.13
C VAL A 117 3.74 5.30 1.81
N PHE A 118 4.66 5.62 2.72
CA PHE A 118 6.09 5.44 2.49
C PHE A 118 6.68 4.47 3.49
N THR A 119 7.55 3.59 3.04
CA THR A 119 8.20 2.61 3.92
C THR A 119 9.43 3.19 4.61
N SER A 120 10.00 4.28 4.08
CA SER A 120 11.11 4.99 4.68
C SER A 120 10.93 6.52 4.63
N ALA A 121 11.59 7.22 5.54
CA ALA A 121 11.58 8.68 5.58
C ALA A 121 12.23 9.26 4.33
N ALA A 122 13.32 8.64 3.85
CA ALA A 122 14.03 9.04 2.64
C ALA A 122 13.15 8.95 1.38
N ALA A 123 12.31 7.90 1.27
CA ALA A 123 11.37 7.77 0.15
C ALA A 123 10.30 8.88 0.17
N LEU A 124 9.79 9.23 1.35
CA LEU A 124 8.84 10.34 1.50
C LEU A 124 9.48 11.68 1.15
N GLU A 125 10.68 11.96 1.66
CA GLU A 125 11.40 13.21 1.41
C GLU A 125 11.72 13.37 -0.09
N ALA A 126 12.16 12.30 -0.75
CA ALA A 126 12.40 12.29 -2.19
C ALA A 126 11.10 12.54 -3.00
N TRP A 127 9.96 12.06 -2.51
CA TRP A 127 8.68 12.25 -3.17
C TRP A 127 8.10 13.65 -2.98
N HIS A 128 8.17 14.21 -1.77
CA HIS A 128 7.67 15.54 -1.46
C HIS A 128 8.44 16.20 -0.29
N PRO A 129 9.48 17.01 -0.57
CA PRO A 129 10.39 17.55 0.45
C PRO A 129 9.73 18.42 1.54
N GLN A 130 8.55 18.97 1.26
CA GLN A 130 7.81 19.80 2.23
C GLN A 130 6.79 18.99 3.06
N ALA A 131 6.58 17.70 2.75
CA ALA A 131 5.65 16.87 3.49
C ALA A 131 6.26 16.48 4.83
N ARG A 132 5.48 16.59 5.89
CA ARG A 132 5.89 16.14 7.22
C ARG A 132 5.61 14.65 7.36
N PRO A 133 6.62 13.83 7.72
CA PRO A 133 6.43 12.40 7.91
C PRO A 133 5.69 12.12 9.23
N VAL A 134 4.59 11.37 9.16
CA VAL A 134 3.90 10.85 10.36
C VAL A 134 4.05 9.33 10.40
N ALA A 135 4.84 8.84 11.36
CA ALA A 135 5.06 7.41 11.57
C ALA A 135 3.82 6.75 12.20
N VAL A 136 3.32 5.70 11.55
CA VAL A 136 2.17 4.89 12.00
C VAL A 136 2.38 3.43 11.62
N TYR A 137 1.68 2.52 12.28
CA TYR A 137 1.58 1.15 11.77
C TYR A 137 0.79 1.12 10.46
N ALA A 138 1.19 0.29 9.50
CA ALA A 138 0.51 0.23 8.20
C ALA A 138 -0.96 -0.20 8.32
N ALA A 139 -1.31 -1.03 9.30
CA ALA A 139 -2.71 -1.36 9.61
C ALA A 139 -3.52 -0.11 9.99
N ARG A 140 -2.93 0.83 10.74
CA ARG A 140 -3.58 2.10 11.10
C ARG A 140 -3.67 3.05 9.90
N ALA A 141 -2.64 3.10 9.06
CA ALA A 141 -2.70 3.83 7.79
C ALA A 141 -3.82 3.27 6.88
N ALA A 142 -3.97 1.95 6.80
CA ALA A 142 -5.04 1.30 6.06
C ALA A 142 -6.43 1.65 6.62
N LEU A 143 -6.58 1.68 7.94
CA LEU A 143 -7.83 2.11 8.59
C LEU A 143 -8.17 3.56 8.22
N SER A 144 -7.22 4.49 8.34
CA SER A 144 -7.40 5.89 7.93
C SER A 144 -7.77 5.99 6.45
N ALA A 145 -7.08 5.28 5.56
CA ALA A 145 -7.38 5.27 4.14
C ALA A 145 -8.82 4.79 3.85
N VAL A 146 -9.29 3.76 4.56
CA VAL A 146 -10.68 3.29 4.44
C VAL A 146 -11.68 4.35 4.91
N SER A 147 -11.42 5.00 6.05
CA SER A 147 -12.26 6.07 6.60
C SER A 147 -12.36 7.28 5.67
N GLU A 148 -11.27 7.65 5.01
CA GLU A 148 -11.21 8.74 4.02
C GLU A 148 -11.72 8.33 2.62
N GLY A 149 -12.27 7.12 2.48
CA GLY A 149 -12.82 6.63 1.21
C GLY A 149 -11.78 6.29 0.15
N ALA A 150 -10.48 6.24 0.49
CA ALA A 150 -9.47 5.73 -0.42
C ALA A 150 -9.72 4.26 -0.74
N GLN A 151 -9.34 3.86 -1.94
CA GLN A 151 -9.52 2.50 -2.46
C GLN A 151 -8.20 1.75 -2.62
N LEU A 152 -7.08 2.45 -2.48
CA LEU A 152 -5.73 1.95 -2.68
C LEU A 152 -4.81 2.56 -1.62
N LEU A 153 -3.89 1.75 -1.07
CA LEU A 153 -2.64 2.27 -0.52
C LEU A 153 -1.55 2.09 -1.58
N VAL A 154 -0.82 3.16 -1.87
CA VAL A 154 0.30 3.11 -2.81
C VAL A 154 1.58 3.26 -2.01
N LEU A 155 2.36 2.18 -1.92
CA LEU A 155 3.63 2.18 -1.19
C LEU A 155 4.76 2.74 -2.06
N ASP A 156 5.47 3.72 -1.52
CA ASP A 156 6.62 4.40 -2.14
C ASP A 156 6.36 4.80 -3.59
N PRO A 157 5.33 5.63 -3.86
CA PRO A 157 5.02 6.10 -5.21
C PRO A 157 6.23 6.80 -5.83
N GLY A 158 6.60 6.41 -7.05
CA GLY A 158 7.72 6.99 -7.78
C GLY A 158 9.09 6.39 -7.44
N SER A 159 9.15 5.40 -6.55
CA SER A 159 10.34 4.56 -6.36
C SER A 159 10.50 3.52 -7.49
N ASP A 160 11.65 2.85 -7.52
CA ASP A 160 11.92 1.76 -8.47
C ASP A 160 10.88 0.62 -8.38
N VAL A 161 10.33 0.40 -7.17
CA VAL A 161 9.32 -0.64 -6.91
C VAL A 161 8.17 -0.04 -6.11
N THR A 162 7.08 0.27 -6.79
CA THR A 162 5.82 0.66 -6.15
C THR A 162 4.92 -0.57 -5.98
N PHE A 163 4.52 -0.86 -4.74
CA PHE A 163 3.50 -1.88 -4.44
C PHE A 163 2.17 -1.23 -4.13
N VAL A 164 1.07 -1.77 -4.65
CA VAL A 164 -0.27 -1.21 -4.45
C VAL A 164 -1.14 -2.20 -3.68
N VAL A 165 -1.53 -1.84 -2.46
CA VAL A 165 -2.50 -2.59 -1.67
C VAL A 165 -3.90 -2.21 -2.14
N ARG A 166 -4.56 -3.13 -2.84
CA ARG A 166 -5.93 -2.92 -3.36
C ARG A 166 -6.96 -3.10 -2.25
N ARG A 167 -8.16 -2.56 -2.48
CA ARG A 167 -9.25 -2.50 -1.50
C ARG A 167 -9.48 -3.77 -0.66
N PRO A 168 -9.58 -5.01 -1.19
CA PRO A 168 -9.79 -6.20 -0.36
C PRO A 168 -8.64 -6.48 0.62
N ALA A 169 -7.40 -6.34 0.13
CA ALA A 169 -6.19 -6.50 0.93
C ALA A 169 -6.09 -5.38 1.99
N MET A 170 -6.39 -4.14 1.60
CA MET A 170 -6.37 -2.98 2.49
C MET A 170 -7.40 -3.11 3.62
N TRP A 171 -8.59 -3.63 3.31
CA TRP A 171 -9.62 -3.92 4.31
C TRP A 171 -9.20 -5.02 5.29
N SER A 172 -8.54 -6.05 4.80
CA SER A 172 -8.01 -7.14 5.63
C SER A 172 -6.90 -6.62 6.53
N LEU A 173 -5.97 -5.84 5.98
CA LEU A 173 -4.88 -5.18 6.70
C LEU A 173 -5.41 -4.22 7.79
N ALA A 174 -6.42 -3.40 7.48
CA ALA A 174 -7.04 -2.49 8.45
C ALA A 174 -7.71 -3.22 9.62
N GLN A 175 -8.22 -4.43 9.38
CA GLN A 175 -8.80 -5.31 10.41
C GLN A 175 -7.77 -6.26 11.05
N GLN A 176 -6.50 -6.15 10.66
CA GLN A 176 -5.42 -7.08 11.02
C GLN A 176 -5.81 -8.55 10.84
N ARG A 177 -6.38 -8.86 9.67
CA ARG A 177 -6.66 -10.22 9.23
C ARG A 177 -5.76 -10.59 8.07
N ASP A 178 -5.46 -11.88 7.97
CA ASP A 178 -4.82 -12.44 6.79
C ASP A 178 -5.69 -12.20 5.56
N TRP A 179 -5.04 -11.93 4.45
CA TRP A 179 -5.70 -11.70 3.17
C TRP A 179 -5.38 -12.83 2.19
N THR A 180 -6.43 -13.47 1.71
CA THR A 180 -6.35 -14.41 0.58
C THR A 180 -6.80 -13.69 -0.70
N PRO A 181 -5.97 -13.65 -1.75
CA PRO A 181 -6.39 -13.17 -3.06
C PRO A 181 -7.56 -13.99 -3.59
N SER A 182 -8.53 -13.34 -4.24
CA SER A 182 -9.78 -14.00 -4.68
C SER A 182 -9.56 -15.18 -5.62
N TYR A 183 -8.49 -15.15 -6.43
CA TYR A 183 -8.14 -16.24 -7.34
C TYR A 183 -7.40 -17.41 -6.65
N LEU A 184 -7.17 -17.31 -5.34
CA LEU A 184 -6.63 -18.37 -4.48
C LEU A 184 -7.59 -18.74 -3.34
N ASP A 185 -8.82 -18.23 -3.37
CA ASP A 185 -9.82 -18.44 -2.34
C ASP A 185 -10.73 -19.62 -2.72
N ASP A 186 -10.46 -20.78 -2.09
CA ASP A 186 -11.19 -22.03 -2.33
C ASP A 186 -12.68 -21.93 -1.93
N GLU A 187 -13.01 -21.13 -0.91
CA GLU A 187 -14.39 -20.92 -0.46
C GLU A 187 -15.16 -20.11 -1.51
N LEU A 188 -14.53 -19.04 -2.02
CA LEU A 188 -15.09 -18.26 -3.12
C LEU A 188 -15.25 -19.11 -4.39
N GLU A 189 -14.25 -19.93 -4.75
CA GLU A 189 -14.35 -20.84 -5.90
C GLU A 189 -15.53 -21.82 -5.75
N SER A 190 -15.67 -22.42 -4.56
CA SER A 190 -16.77 -23.34 -4.26
C SER A 190 -18.15 -22.66 -4.37
N ALA A 191 -18.28 -21.45 -3.82
CA ALA A 191 -19.51 -20.67 -3.90
C ALA A 191 -19.88 -20.32 -5.35
N LEU A 192 -18.91 -19.89 -6.15
CA LEU A 192 -19.10 -19.54 -7.55
C LEU A 192 -19.48 -20.76 -8.41
N ASN A 193 -18.85 -21.91 -8.18
CA ASN A 193 -19.17 -23.15 -8.89
C ASN A 193 -20.57 -23.67 -8.52
N SER A 194 -20.97 -23.54 -7.25
CA SER A 194 -22.33 -23.89 -6.80
C SER A 194 -23.38 -23.03 -7.49
N LEU A 195 -23.14 -21.72 -7.62
CA LEU A 195 -24.00 -20.80 -8.35
C LEU A 195 -24.06 -21.13 -9.85
N ALA A 196 -22.92 -21.39 -10.48
CA ALA A 196 -22.85 -21.78 -11.89
C ALA A 196 -23.64 -23.07 -12.18
N GLY A 197 -23.65 -24.02 -11.24
CA GLY A 197 -24.43 -25.27 -11.34
C GLY A 197 -25.95 -25.06 -11.47
N MET A 198 -26.48 -23.92 -11.02
CA MET A 198 -27.90 -23.57 -11.19
C MET A 198 -28.24 -23.08 -12.61
N TYR A 199 -27.24 -22.80 -13.44
CA TYR A 199 -27.42 -22.26 -14.80
C TYR A 199 -26.78 -23.20 -15.84
N PRO A 200 -27.54 -24.12 -16.46
CA PRO A 200 -27.00 -25.10 -17.42
C PRO A 200 -26.29 -24.51 -18.64
N ALA A 201 -26.56 -23.24 -18.96
CA ALA A 201 -25.87 -22.50 -20.02
C ALA A 201 -24.43 -22.10 -19.65
N VAL A 202 -24.12 -21.98 -18.35
CA VAL A 202 -22.78 -21.65 -17.86
C VAL A 202 -21.93 -22.91 -17.87
N ARG A 203 -20.89 -22.93 -18.71
CA ARG A 203 -20.01 -24.09 -18.87
C ARG A 203 -18.88 -24.14 -17.85
N ARG A 204 -18.34 -22.98 -17.46
CA ARG A 204 -17.22 -22.84 -16.53
C ARG A 204 -17.14 -21.41 -16.01
N LEU A 205 -16.80 -21.25 -14.74
CA LEU A 205 -16.42 -19.98 -14.12
C LEU A 205 -14.98 -20.12 -13.60
N GLU A 206 -14.15 -19.12 -13.86
CA GLU A 206 -12.75 -19.09 -13.41
C GLU A 206 -12.43 -17.73 -12.80
N VAL A 207 -11.83 -17.73 -11.62
CA VAL A 207 -11.25 -16.53 -11.02
C VAL A 207 -9.77 -16.49 -11.43
N ARG A 208 -9.32 -15.36 -11.97
CA ARG A 208 -7.94 -15.18 -12.42
C ARG A 208 -7.39 -13.86 -11.90
N PRO A 209 -6.07 -13.77 -11.66
CA PRO A 209 -5.45 -12.49 -11.39
C PRO A 209 -5.65 -11.57 -12.59
N ASP A 210 -5.83 -10.28 -12.31
CA ASP A 210 -5.87 -9.23 -13.33
C ASP A 210 -4.46 -9.09 -13.91
N LEU A 211 -4.23 -9.69 -15.08
CA LEU A 211 -3.00 -9.50 -15.85
C LEU A 211 -3.24 -8.70 -17.14
N GLU A 212 -4.48 -8.69 -17.66
CA GLU A 212 -4.92 -7.89 -18.79
C GLU A 212 -6.46 -7.89 -18.83
N TRP A 213 -7.14 -6.84 -18.35
CA TRP A 213 -8.56 -6.66 -18.63
C TRP A 213 -8.80 -6.19 -20.08
N ARG A 214 -8.27 -6.89 -21.10
CA ARG A 214 -8.71 -6.69 -22.48
C ARG A 214 -10.11 -7.27 -22.65
N ARG A 215 -11.12 -6.44 -22.34
CA ARG A 215 -12.53 -6.48 -22.75
C ARG A 215 -12.97 -7.87 -23.24
N ALA A 216 -13.43 -8.72 -22.34
CA ALA A 216 -14.25 -9.86 -22.73
C ALA A 216 -15.52 -9.30 -23.39
N ARG A 217 -15.49 -9.15 -24.72
CA ARG A 217 -16.70 -8.97 -25.50
C ARG A 217 -17.49 -10.24 -25.28
N LEU A 218 -18.66 -10.14 -24.66
CA LEU A 218 -19.78 -10.99 -25.01
C LEU A 218 -19.98 -10.79 -26.52
N THR A 219 -19.32 -11.63 -27.32
CA THR A 219 -19.69 -11.75 -28.71
C THR A 219 -21.01 -12.53 -28.71
N ASP A 220 -22.08 -11.94 -29.22
CA ASP A 220 -23.36 -12.61 -29.53
C ASP A 220 -23.23 -13.76 -30.55
N ARG A 221 -22.00 -14.23 -30.83
CA ARG A 221 -21.79 -15.42 -31.64
C ARG A 221 -22.05 -16.65 -30.77
N PRO A 222 -23.04 -17.48 -31.13
CA PRO A 222 -23.21 -18.76 -30.46
C PRO A 222 -21.91 -19.57 -30.58
N TRP A 223 -21.48 -20.15 -29.47
CA TRP A 223 -20.31 -21.03 -29.44
C TRP A 223 -20.54 -22.20 -30.41
N PRO A 224 -19.62 -22.48 -31.36
CA PRO A 224 -19.80 -23.61 -32.25
C PRO A 224 -19.82 -24.90 -31.43
N ALA A 225 -20.89 -25.68 -31.60
CA ALA A 225 -21.07 -26.96 -30.95
C ALA A 225 -19.83 -27.85 -31.22
N GLY A 226 -19.17 -28.29 -30.14
CA GLY A 226 -18.00 -29.16 -30.22
C GLY A 226 -16.64 -28.49 -29.99
N THR A 227 -16.55 -27.17 -29.78
CA THR A 227 -15.25 -26.54 -29.48
C THR A 227 -14.82 -26.87 -28.05
N ARG A 228 -13.83 -27.76 -27.92
CA ARG A 228 -13.09 -27.96 -26.67
C ARG A 228 -12.22 -26.73 -26.42
N ALA A 229 -12.56 -25.95 -25.40
CA ALA A 229 -11.66 -24.91 -24.90
C ALA A 229 -10.36 -25.59 -24.44
N ARG A 230 -9.25 -25.33 -25.14
CA ARG A 230 -7.94 -25.81 -24.74
C ARG A 230 -7.40 -24.85 -23.69
N ILE A 231 -7.43 -25.30 -22.44
CA ILE A 231 -6.76 -24.65 -21.31
C ILE A 231 -5.26 -24.94 -21.45
N ALA A 232 -4.47 -23.94 -21.80
CA ALA A 232 -3.04 -24.03 -21.56
C ALA A 232 -2.82 -23.81 -20.06
N ARG A 233 -2.33 -24.85 -19.37
CA ARG A 233 -1.77 -24.71 -18.02
C ARG A 233 -0.54 -23.81 -18.12
N GLY A 234 -0.65 -22.56 -17.72
CA GLY A 234 0.51 -21.78 -17.32
C GLY A 234 0.99 -22.29 -15.98
N ALA A 235 1.80 -23.35 -15.97
CA ALA A 235 2.56 -23.70 -14.78
C ALA A 235 3.63 -22.62 -14.57
N VAL A 236 3.70 -22.05 -13.37
CA VAL A 236 4.91 -21.35 -12.90
C VAL A 236 6.04 -22.41 -12.92
N PRO A 237 7.15 -22.20 -13.64
CA PRO A 237 8.19 -23.21 -13.73
C PRO A 237 8.85 -23.39 -12.35
N ARG A 238 8.51 -24.49 -11.65
CA ARG A 238 9.30 -24.97 -10.52
C ARG A 238 10.65 -25.47 -11.05
N ARG A 239 11.73 -24.73 -10.76
CA ARG A 239 13.10 -25.23 -11.00
C ARG A 239 13.33 -26.49 -10.16
N ARG A 240 13.69 -27.59 -10.82
CA ARG A 240 14.12 -28.82 -10.15
C ARG A 240 15.43 -28.57 -9.39
N PRO A 241 15.63 -29.13 -8.19
CA PRO A 241 16.93 -29.13 -7.53
C PRO A 241 17.90 -30.00 -8.34
N GLY A 242 19.06 -29.43 -8.67
CA GLY A 242 20.06 -30.05 -9.52
C GLY A 242 20.61 -31.35 -8.92
N ARG A 243 20.47 -32.45 -9.67
CA ARG A 243 21.27 -33.66 -9.43
C ARG A 243 22.69 -33.39 -9.91
N ARG A 244 23.64 -33.36 -8.97
CA ARG A 244 25.07 -33.58 -9.25
C ARG A 244 25.25 -34.96 -9.88
N ARG A 245 25.91 -35.05 -11.04
CA ARG A 245 26.77 -36.20 -11.39
C ARG A 245 27.96 -35.76 -12.25
N GLY A 246 29.14 -35.89 -11.63
CA GLY A 246 30.38 -36.49 -12.14
C GLY A 246 30.78 -36.36 -13.61
N ALA A 247 31.90 -35.65 -13.81
CA ALA A 247 33.08 -35.98 -14.61
C ALA A 247 32.94 -36.81 -15.89
N GLY A 248 33.40 -36.22 -17.01
CA GLY A 248 33.70 -36.92 -18.25
C GLY A 248 34.24 -35.97 -19.32
N SER A 249 35.57 -35.90 -19.42
CA SER A 249 36.36 -35.10 -20.37
C SER A 249 36.00 -35.32 -21.86
N ARG A 250 36.10 -34.26 -22.68
CA ARG A 250 37.04 -34.18 -23.84
C ARG A 250 37.02 -32.81 -24.54
N LEU A 251 38.22 -32.40 -24.94
CA LEU A 251 38.61 -31.25 -25.78
C LEU A 251 37.87 -31.28 -27.14
N ARG A 252 37.74 -30.22 -27.96
CA ARG A 252 38.73 -29.18 -28.37
C ARG A 252 38.03 -28.16 -29.32
N THR A 253 38.53 -26.91 -29.34
CA THR A 253 38.56 -25.90 -30.44
C THR A 253 37.22 -25.41 -31.04
N GLU A 254 36.97 -24.14 -31.40
CA GLU A 254 37.80 -23.00 -31.83
C GLU A 254 36.95 -21.70 -31.83
N ARG A 255 37.66 -20.55 -31.80
CA ARG A 255 37.33 -19.21 -32.35
C ARG A 255 36.42 -18.21 -31.61
N ALA A 256 37.16 -17.24 -31.07
CA ALA A 256 36.94 -15.83 -30.82
C ALA A 256 35.86 -15.07 -31.61
N LEU A 257 35.33 -14.04 -30.92
CA LEU A 257 34.92 -12.66 -31.30
C LEU A 257 33.79 -12.30 -30.32
N GLY A 258 33.72 -11.19 -29.61
CA GLY A 258 34.46 -9.94 -29.50
C GLY A 258 33.68 -9.14 -28.44
N ALA A 259 34.40 -8.47 -27.55
CA ALA A 259 33.80 -7.60 -26.53
C ALA A 259 33.25 -6.34 -27.19
N GLU A 260 32.11 -5.83 -26.72
CA GLU A 260 31.94 -4.37 -26.68
C GLU A 260 30.95 -3.91 -25.60
N ARG A 261 31.38 -2.81 -24.97
CA ARG A 261 30.85 -2.12 -23.80
C ARG A 261 30.60 -0.69 -24.27
N ILE A 262 29.38 -0.18 -24.20
CA ILE A 262 29.05 1.23 -24.44
C ILE A 262 27.97 1.59 -23.41
N VAL A 263 28.32 2.20 -22.27
CA VAL A 263 28.59 3.63 -21.98
C VAL A 263 27.35 4.51 -22.14
N ARG A 264 26.93 5.05 -20.98
CA ARG A 264 25.98 6.14 -20.74
C ARG A 264 26.25 7.34 -21.65
N ARG A 265 25.19 8.03 -22.07
CA ARG A 265 25.26 9.48 -22.34
C ARG A 265 24.19 10.20 -21.52
N ALA A 266 24.68 11.14 -20.72
CA ALA A 266 23.92 12.27 -20.21
C ALA A 266 23.63 13.23 -21.38
N GLY A 267 22.48 13.88 -21.28
CA GLY A 267 22.01 15.00 -22.09
C GLY A 267 20.79 15.55 -21.39
#